data_AF-A0A8T7FL79-F1
#
_entry.id   AF-A0A8T7FL79-F1
#
_cell.length_a   1.000
_cell.length_b   1.000
_cell.length_c   1.000
_cell.angle_alpha   90.00
_cell.angle_beta   90.00
_cell.angle_gamma   90.00
#
_symmetry.space_group_name_H-M   'P 1'
#
loop_
_entity.id
_entity.type
_entity.pdbx_description
1 polymer ?
#
loop_
_entity_poly.entity_id
_entity_poly.type
_entity_poly.pdbx_seq_one_letter_code
_entity_poly.pdbx_strand_id
1 'polypeptide(L)'
;MLAVPLRSAPYNISLPDTILVEAGARGIPWIASPIPAFRRWAAGGILPESLDEWHLSLRQLVKDQEFCKRLGKAGRNAAQMREMSRVGDLWLEVIARAAHVSAARSRMMERV
;
A
#
# COMPACT_ATOMS: atom_id res chain seq x y z
N MET A 1 -0.21 17.00 1.45
CA MET A 1 0.88 16.09 1.88
C MET A 1 0.48 15.52 3.23
N LEU A 2 0.86 14.26 3.52
CA LEU A 2 0.65 13.60 4.82
C LEU A 2 1.98 13.51 5.58
N ALA A 3 1.99 13.80 6.88
CA ALA A 3 3.14 13.58 7.75
C ALA A 3 2.79 12.59 8.86
N VAL A 4 3.62 11.57 9.07
CA VAL A 4 3.40 10.51 10.08
C VAL A 4 4.65 10.34 10.97
N PRO A 5 4.93 11.31 11.86
CA PRO A 5 6.07 11.26 12.77
C PRO A 5 5.75 10.37 13.99
N LEU A 6 6.21 9.13 13.96
CA LEU A 6 6.06 8.17 15.05
C LEU A 6 7.33 8.11 15.91
N ARG A 7 7.14 8.05 17.23
CA ARG A 7 8.21 7.71 18.19
C ARG A 7 8.52 6.21 18.12
N SER A 8 9.76 5.83 18.45
CA SER A 8 10.14 4.42 18.59
C SER A 8 9.49 3.83 19.85
N ALA A 9 8.32 3.22 19.69
CA ALA A 9 7.56 2.54 20.73
C ALA A 9 6.99 1.24 20.15
N PRO A 10 6.87 0.15 20.95
CA PRO A 10 6.40 -1.14 20.43
C PRO A 10 5.07 -1.07 19.66
N TYR A 11 4.12 -0.28 20.17
CA TYR A 11 2.85 -0.03 19.49
C TYR A 11 3.02 0.63 18.11
N ASN A 12 3.87 1.64 17.99
CA ASN A 12 4.08 2.33 16.71
C ASN A 12 4.78 1.44 15.69
N ILE A 13 5.68 0.57 16.14
CA ILE A 13 6.42 -0.38 15.29
C ILE A 13 5.48 -1.44 14.71
N SER A 14 4.39 -1.78 15.40
CA SER A 14 3.40 -2.77 14.96
C SER A 14 2.28 -2.19 14.07
N LEU A 15 2.25 -0.87 13.84
CA LEU A 15 1.23 -0.25 13.00
C LEU A 15 1.27 -0.78 11.54
N PRO A 16 0.09 -0.94 10.91
CA PRO A 16 0.01 -1.34 9.50
C PRO A 16 0.37 -0.17 8.57
N ASP A 17 0.56 -0.47 7.29
CA ASP A 17 0.85 0.52 6.24
C ASP A 17 -0.40 1.21 5.66
N THR A 18 -1.60 0.90 6.18
CA THR A 18 -2.89 1.35 5.64
C THR A 18 -2.94 2.85 5.37
N ILE A 19 -2.46 3.67 6.30
CA ILE A 19 -2.48 5.14 6.15
C ILE A 19 -1.63 5.61 4.95
N LEU A 20 -0.53 4.94 4.64
CA LEU A 20 0.33 5.27 3.49
C LEU A 20 -0.26 4.74 2.18
N VAL A 21 -0.91 3.58 2.21
CA VAL A 21 -1.64 3.03 1.07
C VAL A 21 -2.79 3.96 0.68
N GLU A 22 -3.57 4.44 1.65
CA GLU A 22 -4.67 5.38 1.41
C GLU A 22 -4.18 6.73 0.87
N ALA A 23 -3.08 7.25 1.43
CA ALA A 23 -2.43 8.44 0.89
C ALA A 23 -1.97 8.23 -0.57
N GLY A 24 -1.35 7.09 -0.84
CA GLY A 24 -0.94 6.65 -2.17
C GLY A 24 -2.13 6.61 -3.14
N ALA A 25 -3.23 5.95 -2.78
CA ALA A 25 -4.43 5.84 -3.61
C ALA A 25 -4.99 7.22 -4.01
N ARG A 26 -4.90 8.22 -3.12
CA ARG A 26 -5.31 9.61 -3.39
C ARG A 26 -4.25 10.42 -4.16
N GLY A 27 -3.05 9.87 -4.36
CA GLY A 27 -1.91 10.58 -4.93
C GLY A 27 -1.35 11.66 -4.01
N ILE A 28 -1.54 11.50 -2.69
CA ILE A 28 -1.02 12.40 -1.67
C ILE A 28 0.39 11.93 -1.30
N PRO A 29 1.44 12.74 -1.55
CA PRO A 29 2.78 12.40 -1.10
C PRO A 29 2.85 12.43 0.43
N TRP A 30 3.66 11.55 1.00
CA TRP A 30 3.80 11.39 2.45
C TRP A 30 5.26 11.43 2.91
N ILE A 31 5.43 11.72 4.19
CA ILE A 31 6.70 11.60 4.92
C ILE A 31 6.41 10.92 6.26
N ALA A 32 7.16 9.88 6.61
CA ALA A 32 6.82 9.03 7.75
C ALA A 32 8.05 8.47 8.48
N SER A 33 7.89 8.15 9.77
CA SER A 33 8.95 7.45 10.51
C SER A 33 9.22 6.07 9.92
N PRO A 34 10.46 5.56 9.97
CA PRO A 34 10.86 4.39 9.20
C PRO A 34 10.54 3.06 9.92
N ILE A 35 9.26 2.83 10.26
CA ILE A 35 8.78 1.59 10.87
C ILE A 35 8.72 0.44 9.83
N PRO A 36 8.71 -0.85 10.25
CA PRO A 36 8.78 -1.98 9.33
C PRO A 36 7.68 -1.99 8.26
N ALA A 37 6.43 -1.69 8.62
CA ALA A 37 5.32 -1.66 7.66
C ALA A 37 5.53 -0.58 6.59
N PHE A 38 5.98 0.62 6.99
CA PHE A 38 6.20 1.72 6.07
C PHE A 38 7.41 1.48 5.16
N ARG A 39 8.46 0.81 5.66
CA ARG A 39 9.58 0.35 4.84
C ARG A 39 9.19 -0.70 3.81
N ARG A 40 8.24 -1.59 4.12
CA ARG A 40 7.72 -2.55 3.13
C ARG A 40 6.91 -1.85 2.04
N TRP A 41 6.16 -0.82 2.39
CA TRP A 41 5.40 -0.04 1.42
C TRP A 41 6.29 0.79 0.49
N ALA A 42 7.18 1.61 1.06
CA ALA A 42 8.23 2.40 0.38
C ALA A 42 7.82 3.21 -0.87
N ALA A 43 6.53 3.42 -1.14
CA ALA A 43 6.05 4.03 -2.37
C ALA A 43 5.32 5.36 -2.13
N GLY A 44 5.75 6.40 -2.85
CA GLY A 44 5.08 7.70 -2.88
C GLY A 44 5.38 8.63 -1.69
N GLY A 45 6.49 8.39 -1.00
CA GLY A 45 6.92 9.25 0.09
C GLY A 45 8.37 9.04 0.51
N ILE A 46 8.74 9.63 1.64
CA ILE A 46 10.09 9.62 2.21
C ILE A 46 10.05 9.03 3.62
N LEU A 47 11.09 8.28 3.98
CA LEU A 47 11.29 7.68 5.30
C LEU A 47 12.60 8.21 5.92
N PRO A 48 12.57 9.39 6.57
CA PRO A 48 13.76 9.97 7.16
C PRO A 48 14.21 9.19 8.40
N GLU A 49 15.50 8.95 8.54
CA GLU A 49 16.08 8.22 9.68
C GLU A 49 16.62 9.15 10.78
N SER A 50 16.78 10.43 10.48
CA SER A 50 17.31 11.45 11.40
C SER A 50 16.50 12.75 11.37
N LEU A 51 16.64 13.58 12.40
CA LEU A 51 15.96 14.88 12.48
C LEU A 51 16.39 15.81 11.33
N ASP A 52 17.65 15.75 10.92
CA ASP A 52 18.17 16.54 9.79
C ASP A 52 17.54 16.10 8.47
N GLU A 53 17.39 14.79 8.25
CA GLU A 53 16.69 14.27 7.08
C GLU A 53 15.21 14.65 7.09
N TRP A 54 14.55 14.66 8.26
CA TRP A 54 13.18 15.16 8.39
C TRP A 54 13.07 16.60 7.92
N HIS A 55 13.95 17.48 8.41
CA HIS A 55 13.96 18.88 8.05
C HIS A 55 14.25 19.10 6.55
N LEU A 56 15.24 18.39 5.99
CA LEU A 56 15.58 18.47 4.56
C LEU A 56 14.42 17.99 3.68
N SER A 57 13.83 16.85 4.04
CA SER A 57 12.73 16.23 3.28
C SER A 57 11.48 17.10 3.30
N LEU A 58 11.10 17.64 4.46
CA LEU A 58 9.96 18.58 4.56
C LEU A 58 10.20 19.83 3.71
N ARG A 59 11.41 20.39 3.75
CA ARG A 59 11.77 21.55 2.93
C ARG A 59 11.65 21.22 1.44
N GLN A 60 12.12 20.05 1.01
CA GLN A 60 12.03 19.63 -0.38
C GLN A 60 10.57 19.45 -0.81
N LEU A 61 9.75 18.77 0.00
CA LEU A 61 8.33 18.56 -0.29
C LEU A 61 7.54 19.87 -0.42
N VAL A 62 7.90 20.89 0.38
CA VAL A 62 7.24 22.21 0.30
C VAL A 62 7.71 23.03 -0.90
N LYS A 63 9.00 22.95 -1.27
CA LYS A 63 9.60 23.81 -2.30
C LYS A 63 9.52 23.22 -3.71
N ASP A 64 9.57 21.90 -3.86
CA ASP A 64 9.63 21.21 -5.15
C ASP A 64 8.28 20.54 -5.46
N GLN A 65 7.43 21.28 -6.16
CA GLN A 65 6.09 20.81 -6.53
C GLN A 65 6.15 19.63 -7.52
N GLU A 66 7.13 19.60 -8.42
CA GLU A 66 7.27 18.50 -9.37
C GLU A 66 7.71 17.21 -8.68
N PHE A 67 8.60 17.31 -7.70
CA PHE A 67 8.93 16.19 -6.83
C PHE A 67 7.71 15.65 -6.08
N CYS A 68 6.88 16.53 -5.52
CA CYS A 68 5.61 16.15 -4.90
C CYS A 68 4.67 15.42 -5.88
N LYS A 69 4.56 15.89 -7.13
CA LYS A 69 3.75 15.22 -8.16
C LYS A 69 4.30 13.84 -8.52
N ARG A 70 5.62 13.70 -8.64
CA ARG A 70 6.27 12.40 -8.91
C ARG A 70 6.00 11.40 -7.78
N LEU A 71 6.16 11.83 -6.52
CA LEU A 71 5.83 11.00 -5.36
C LEU A 71 4.35 10.61 -5.33
N GLY A 72 3.44 11.57 -5.52
CA GLY A 72 2.00 11.29 -5.58
C GLY A 72 1.65 10.27 -6.67
N LYS A 73 2.25 10.39 -7.86
CA LYS A 73 2.07 9.42 -8.96
C LYS A 73 2.62 8.03 -8.59
N ALA A 74 3.81 7.97 -8.00
CA ALA A 74 4.41 6.71 -7.57
C ALA A 74 3.53 5.99 -6.53
N GLY A 75 3.04 6.72 -5.52
CA GLY A 75 2.15 6.17 -4.50
C GLY A 75 0.83 5.67 -5.08
N ARG A 76 0.25 6.41 -6.03
CA ARG A 76 -1.00 6.01 -6.71
C ARG A 76 -0.81 4.73 -7.51
N ASN A 77 0.25 4.65 -8.30
CA ASN A 77 0.56 3.47 -9.09
C ASN A 77 0.76 2.23 -8.20
N ALA A 78 1.50 2.37 -7.09
CA ALA A 78 1.71 1.27 -6.15
C ALA A 78 0.40 0.81 -5.49
N ALA A 79 -0.48 1.75 -5.13
CA ALA A 79 -1.77 1.42 -4.51
C ALA A 79 -2.69 0.68 -5.49
N GLN A 80 -2.71 1.12 -6.75
CA GLN A 80 -3.45 0.44 -7.82
C GLN A 80 -2.91 -0.97 -8.06
N MET A 81 -1.58 -1.16 -8.11
CA MET A 81 -0.98 -2.48 -8.29
C MET A 81 -1.34 -3.44 -7.15
N ARG A 82 -1.25 -3.00 -5.89
CA ARG A 82 -1.63 -3.82 -4.72
C ARG A 82 -3.10 -4.24 -4.77
N GLU A 83 -3.99 -3.32 -5.14
CA GLU A 83 -5.41 -3.65 -5.27
C GLU A 83 -5.67 -4.60 -6.44
N MET A 84 -5.02 -4.40 -7.58
CA MET A 84 -5.12 -5.30 -8.73
C MET A 84 -4.67 -6.73 -8.38
N SER A 85 -3.55 -6.88 -7.66
CA SER A 85 -3.10 -8.18 -7.17
C SER A 85 -4.13 -8.84 -6.25
N ARG A 86 -4.63 -8.10 -5.25
CA ARG A 86 -5.64 -8.59 -4.31
C ARG A 86 -6.93 -9.03 -5.01
N VAL A 87 -7.40 -8.23 -5.96
CA VAL A 87 -8.59 -8.54 -6.76
C VAL A 87 -8.34 -9.78 -7.63
N GLY A 88 -7.16 -9.91 -8.23
CA GLY A 88 -6.76 -11.09 -9.00
C GLY A 88 -6.80 -12.38 -8.17
N ASP A 89 -6.26 -12.36 -6.96
CA ASP A 89 -6.28 -13.50 -6.05
C ASP A 89 -7.72 -13.92 -5.68
N LEU A 90 -8.58 -12.94 -5.40
CA LEU A 90 -10.00 -13.19 -5.11
C LEU A 90 -10.73 -13.81 -6.31
N TRP A 91 -10.45 -13.34 -7.53
CA TRP A 91 -11.02 -13.92 -8.74
C TRP A 91 -10.59 -15.38 -8.93
N LEU A 92 -9.30 -15.68 -8.71
CA LEU A 92 -8.80 -17.06 -8.79
C LEU A 92 -9.50 -17.97 -7.78
N GLU A 93 -9.70 -17.50 -6.55
CA GLU A 93 -10.43 -18.25 -5.51
C GLU A 93 -11.88 -18.55 -5.94
N VAL A 94 -12.60 -17.54 -6.43
CA VAL A 94 -13.99 -17.68 -6.88
C VAL A 94 -14.09 -18.64 -8.06
N ILE A 95 -13.20 -18.53 -9.05
CA ILE A 95 -13.17 -19.41 -10.23
C ILE A 95 -12.90 -20.86 -9.81
N ALA A 96 -11.91 -21.08 -8.95
CA ALA A 96 -11.59 -22.41 -8.43
C ALA A 96 -12.79 -23.04 -7.71
N ARG A 97 -13.46 -22.25 -6.86
CA ARG A 97 -14.66 -22.70 -6.14
C ARG A 97 -15.81 -23.07 -7.09
N ALA A 98 -16.07 -22.24 -8.10
CA ALA A 98 -17.12 -22.50 -9.09
C ALA A 98 -16.84 -23.77 -9.92
N ALA A 99 -15.58 -23.98 -10.33
CA ALA A 99 -15.17 -25.17 -11.06
C ALA A 99 -15.36 -26.46 -10.23
N HIS A 100 -15.01 -26.43 -8.95
CA HIS A 100 -15.23 -27.58 -8.04
C HIS A 100 -16.71 -27.91 -7.87
N VAL A 101 -17.56 -26.91 -7.68
CA VAL A 101 -19.02 -27.10 -7.55
C VAL A 101 -19.61 -27.68 -8.84
N SER A 102 -19.20 -27.17 -10.00
CA SER A 102 -19.66 -27.67 -11.30
C SER A 102 -19.29 -29.15 -11.49
N ALA A 103 -18.05 -29.54 -11.17
CA ALA A 103 -17.60 -30.92 -11.27
C ALA A 103 -18.33 -31.87 -10.31
N ALA A 104 -18.67 -31.40 -9.10
CA ALA A 104 -19.48 -32.18 -8.17
C ALA A 104 -20.91 -32.40 -8.67
N ARG A 105 -21.52 -31.38 -9.29
CA ARG A 105 -22.88 -31.47 -9.85
C ARG A 105 -22.98 -32.43 -11.03
N SER A 106 -22.04 -32.40 -11.97
CA SER A 106 -22.03 -33.34 -13.11
C SER A 106 -21.94 -34.80 -12.67
N ARG A 107 -21.05 -35.10 -11.71
CA ARG A 107 -20.91 -36.47 -11.15
C ARG A 107 -22.15 -36.97 -10.41
N MET A 108 -22.98 -36.06 -9.89
CA MET A 108 -24.23 -36.43 -9.23
C MET A 108 -25.33 -36.75 -10.24
N MET A 109 -25.35 -36.06 -11.39
CA MET A 109 -26.32 -36.31 -12.47
C MET A 109 -26.02 -37.60 -13.26
N GLU A 110 -24.76 -38.03 -13.33
CA GLU A 110 -24.37 -39.31 -13.96
C GLU A 110 -24.67 -40.56 -13.10
N ARG A 111 -25.07 -40.37 -11.83
CA ARG A 111 -25.36 -41.47 -10.88
C ARG A 111 -26.86 -41.72 -10.67
N VAL A 112 -27.72 -41.08 -11.45
CA VAL A 112 -29.19 -41.24 -11.47
C VAL A 112 -29.58 -41.91 -12.78
#